data_AF-A0A8S8ZQV4-F1
#
_entry.id   AF-A0A8S8ZQV4-F1
#
_cell.length_a   1.000
_cell.length_b   1.000
_cell.length_c   1.000
_cell.angle_alpha   90.00
_cell.angle_beta   90.00
_cell.angle_gamma   90.00
#
_symmetry.space_group_name_H-M   'P 1'
#
loop_
_entity.id
_entity.type
_entity.pdbx_description
1 polymer ?
#
loop_
_entity_poly.entity_id
_entity_poly.type
_entity_poly.pdbx_seq_one_letter_code
_entity_poly.pdbx_strand_id
1 'polypeptide(L)' 'MISSVITSGAVFLISLFQALPIAAFPAASKIDGYSIGDITWEIQTSPGGPVVNVTGTVQEVIKYAEKVNPNFRSDFTLD' A
#
# COMPACT_ATOMS: atom_id res chain seq x y z
N MET A 1 41.08 32.21 -20.73
CA MET A 1 39.94 31.61 -21.47
C MET A 1 40.40 30.33 -22.15
N ILE A 2 40.21 29.17 -21.51
CA ILE A 2 40.09 27.83 -22.12
C ILE A 2 39.38 27.00 -21.01
N SER A 3 38.07 27.12 -20.84
CA SER A 3 37.07 26.21 -21.44
C SER A 3 37.56 24.78 -21.55
N SER A 4 37.18 23.90 -20.63
CA SER A 4 36.64 22.58 -21.01
C SER A 4 36.11 21.83 -19.80
N VAL A 5 34.79 21.73 -19.82
CA VAL A 5 33.93 20.79 -19.10
C VAL A 5 34.45 19.37 -19.32
N ILE A 6 35.14 18.78 -18.33
CA ILE A 6 35.42 17.34 -18.34
C ILE A 6 35.20 16.84 -16.92
N THR A 7 34.02 16.26 -16.69
CA THR A 7 33.77 15.02 -15.90
C THR A 7 32.27 14.93 -15.55
N SER A 8 31.40 14.80 -16.57
CA SER A 8 29.95 14.59 -16.36
C SER A 8 29.46 13.39 -17.19
N GLY A 9 30.12 12.25 -17.01
CA GLY A 9 29.73 10.98 -17.65
C GLY A 9 29.57 9.83 -16.65
N ALA A 10 30.47 9.76 -15.65
CA ALA A 10 30.46 8.67 -14.68
C ALA A 10 29.44 8.83 -13.55
N VAL A 11 29.05 10.06 -13.19
CA VAL A 11 28.13 10.32 -12.07
C VAL A 11 26.67 10.04 -12.45
N PHE A 12 26.31 10.12 -13.75
CA PHE A 12 24.92 9.94 -14.20
C PHE A 12 24.47 8.46 -14.21
N LEU A 13 25.40 7.50 -14.31
CA LEU A 13 25.08 6.07 -14.38
C LEU A 13 24.80 5.44 -13.01
N ILE A 14 25.24 6.05 -11.91
CA ILE A 14 25.02 5.53 -10.55
C ILE A 14 23.62 5.92 -10.01
N SER A 15 22.97 6.93 -10.59
CA SER A 15 21.67 7.42 -10.13
C SER A 15 20.48 6.53 -10.52
N LEU A 16 20.63 5.58 -11.46
CA LEU A 16 19.52 4.72 -11.90
C LEU A 16 19.31 3.47 -11.02
N PHE A 17 20.15 3.22 -10.01
CA PHE A 17 19.99 2.11 -9.08
C PHE A 17 19.06 2.49 -7.89
N GLN A 18 17.89 3.05 -8.18
CA GLN A 18 16.91 3.40 -7.14
C GLN A 18 15.88 2.28 -6.98
N ALA A 19 15.97 1.61 -5.83
CA ALA A 19 14.94 0.84 -5.15
C ALA A 19 14.32 -0.35 -5.90
N LEU A 20 15.01 -1.50 -5.87
CA LEU A 20 14.29 -2.78 -5.85
C LEU A 20 13.41 -2.79 -4.59
N PRO A 21 12.08 -2.97 -4.70
CA PRO A 21 11.25 -3.17 -3.52
C PRO A 21 11.73 -4.43 -2.83
N ILE A 22 12.20 -4.30 -1.58
CA ILE A 22 12.46 -5.44 -0.72
C ILE A 22 11.11 -6.11 -0.52
N ALA A 23 10.89 -7.25 -1.17
CA ALA A 23 9.72 -8.08 -0.89
C ALA A 23 9.80 -8.52 0.58
N ALA A 24 8.82 -8.09 1.39
CA ALA A 24 8.71 -8.57 2.76
C ALA A 24 8.33 -10.05 2.72
N PHE A 25 9.12 -10.91 3.38
CA PHE A 25 8.73 -12.30 3.58
C PHE A 25 7.55 -12.35 4.57
N PRO A 26 6.54 -13.21 4.32
CA PRO A 26 5.44 -13.38 5.26
C PRO A 26 6.00 -13.80 6.62
N ALA A 27 5.47 -13.20 7.68
CA ALA A 27 5.91 -13.52 9.04
C ALA A 27 5.67 -15.00 9.32
N ALA A 28 6.68 -15.67 9.88
CA ALA A 28 6.52 -17.05 10.33
C ALA A 28 5.78 -17.08 11.67
N SER A 29 4.81 -17.99 11.81
CA SER A 29 4.18 -18.27 13.10
C SER A 29 5.22 -18.78 14.09
N LYS A 30 5.17 -18.31 15.34
CA LYS A 30 5.97 -18.87 16.45
C LYS A 30 5.35 -20.13 17.06
N ILE A 31 4.15 -20.51 16.61
CA ILE A 31 3.42 -21.68 17.08
C ILE A 31 3.47 -22.74 15.99
N ASP A 32 4.01 -23.91 16.32
CA ASP A 32 4.15 -25.04 15.40
C ASP A 32 2.79 -25.48 14.86
N GLY A 33 2.73 -25.72 13.55
CA GLY A 33 1.50 -26.14 12.86
C GLY A 33 0.54 -25.01 12.49
N TYR A 34 0.83 -23.75 12.86
CA TYR A 34 0.02 -22.58 12.49
C TYR A 34 0.72 -21.70 11.47
N SER A 35 -0.06 -21.02 10.62
CA SER A 35 0.42 -20.00 9.68
C SER A 35 -0.13 -18.62 10.05
N ILE A 36 0.65 -17.57 9.78
CA ILE A 36 0.14 -16.20 9.81
C ILE A 36 -0.55 -15.94 8.46
N GLY A 37 -1.80 -15.51 8.51
CA GLY A 37 -2.57 -15.15 7.32
C GLY A 37 -3.07 -13.72 7.41
N ASP A 38 -3.18 -13.07 6.25
CA ASP A 38 -3.81 -11.75 6.16
C ASP A 38 -5.33 -11.89 6.21
N ILE A 39 -5.98 -10.92 6.86
CA ILE A 39 -7.45 -10.86 6.94
C ILE A 39 -7.97 -10.07 5.75
N THR A 40 -8.89 -10.67 4.98
CA THR A 40 -9.63 -10.00 3.91
C THR A 40 -11.05 -9.71 4.35
N TRP A 41 -11.49 -8.49 4.14
CA TRP A 41 -12.82 -7.99 4.48
C TRP A 41 -13.61 -7.77 3.21
N GLU A 42 -14.87 -8.19 3.22
CA GLU A 42 -15.82 -7.88 2.16
C GLU A 42 -16.70 -6.72 2.63
N ILE A 43 -16.62 -5.57 1.97
CA ILE A 43 -17.34 -4.36 2.35
C ILE A 43 -18.05 -3.71 1.17
N GLN A 44 -19.09 -2.94 1.45
CA GLN A 44 -19.64 -1.97 0.50
C GLN A 44 -19.13 -0.58 0.85
N THR A 45 -18.65 0.18 -0.13
CA THR A 45 -18.18 1.56 0.09
C THR A 45 -19.29 2.60 -0.04
N SER A 46 -20.45 2.21 -0.58
CA SER A 46 -21.67 3.03 -0.65
C SER A 46 -22.90 2.14 -0.47
N PRO A 47 -24.02 2.66 0.07
CA PRO A 47 -25.23 1.87 0.29
C PRO A 47 -25.76 1.26 -1.02
N GLY A 48 -25.92 -0.07 -1.05
CA GLY A 48 -26.39 -0.79 -2.23
C GLY A 48 -25.38 -0.84 -3.39
N GLY A 49 -24.15 -0.40 -3.15
CA GLY A 49 -23.05 -0.43 -4.11
C GLY A 49 -22.42 -1.83 -4.25
N PRO A 50 -21.40 -1.95 -5.12
CA PRO A 50 -20.66 -3.20 -5.27
C PRO A 50 -19.91 -3.55 -3.98
N VAL A 51 -19.82 -4.86 -3.71
CA VAL A 51 -18.97 -5.39 -2.65
C VAL A 51 -17.53 -5.46 -3.15
N VAL A 52 -16.59 -5.05 -2.31
CA VAL A 52 -15.15 -5.04 -2.61
C VAL A 52 -14.39 -5.76 -1.50
N ASN A 53 -13.32 -6.44 -1.90
CA ASN A 53 -12.46 -7.19 -0.99
C ASN A 53 -11.23 -6.35 -0.64
N VAL A 54 -11.04 -6.09 0.66
CA VAL A 54 -9.95 -5.27 1.17
C VAL A 54 -9.17 -6.07 2.21
N THR A 55 -7.90 -6.30 1.94
CA THR A 55 -7.00 -7.01 2.86
C THR A 55 -6.29 -6.02 3.76
N GLY A 56 -6.34 -6.24 5.08
CA GLY A 56 -5.66 -5.40 6.06
C GLY A 56 -6.36 -5.34 7.41
N THR A 57 -5.94 -4.38 8.22
CA THR A 57 -6.56 -4.03 9.50
C THR A 57 -7.90 -3.32 9.29
N VAL A 58 -8.75 -3.32 10.32
CA VAL A 58 -10.03 -2.59 10.30
C VAL A 58 -9.81 -1.10 9.99
N GLN A 59 -8.76 -0.50 10.52
CA GLN A 59 -8.41 0.91 10.29
C GLN A 59 -8.05 1.17 8.82
N GLU A 60 -7.32 0.26 8.18
CA GLU A 60 -6.98 0.36 6.76
C GLU A 60 -8.21 0.18 5.88
N VAL A 61 -9.11 -0.73 6.25
CA VAL A 61 -10.39 -0.95 5.56
C VAL A 61 -11.28 0.29 5.64
N ILE A 62 -11.42 0.89 6.82
CA ILE A 62 -12.18 2.14 7.00
C ILE A 62 -11.53 3.28 6.22
N LYS A 63 -10.20 3.42 6.29
CA LYS A 63 -9.47 4.43 5.52
C LYS A 63 -9.63 4.25 4.02
N TYR A 64 -9.66 3.00 3.54
CA TYR A 64 -9.96 2.68 2.15
C TYR A 64 -11.39 3.10 1.79
N ALA A 65 -12.37 2.75 2.63
CA ALA A 65 -13.77 3.09 2.41
C ALA A 65 -13.99 4.60 2.34
N GLU A 66 -13.38 5.38 3.24
CA GLU A 66 -13.43 6.85 3.24
C GLU A 66 -12.69 7.48 2.05
N LYS A 67 -11.59 6.86 1.59
CA LYS A 67 -10.87 7.31 0.40
C LYS A 67 -11.71 7.13 -0.87
N VAL A 68 -12.45 6.03 -0.97
CA VAL A 68 -13.31 5.73 -2.12
C VAL A 68 -14.61 6.54 -2.04
N ASN A 69 -15.19 6.66 -0.86
CA ASN A 69 -16.39 7.44 -0.58
C ASN A 69 -16.17 8.36 0.63
N PRO A 70 -15.89 9.66 0.41
CA PRO A 70 -15.71 10.62 1.51
C PRO A 70 -16.92 10.75 2.44
N ASN A 71 -18.13 10.37 2.00
CA ASN A 71 -19.35 10.38 2.80
C ASN A 71 -19.63 9.06 3.51
N PHE A 72 -18.72 8.07 3.43
CA PHE A 72 -18.91 6.71 3.92
C PHE A 72 -19.50 6.64 5.34
N ARG A 73 -18.98 7.45 6.27
CA ARG A 73 -19.49 7.46 7.65
C ARG A 73 -20.94 7.89 7.74
N SER A 74 -21.29 8.99 7.07
CA SER A 74 -22.66 9.52 7.05
C SER A 74 -23.62 8.56 6.35
N ASP A 75 -23.21 7.98 5.22
CA ASP A 75 -24.02 7.05 4.41
C ASP A 75 -24.39 5.79 5.20
N PHE A 76 -23.55 5.36 6.13
CA PHE A 76 -23.76 4.20 6.99
C PHE A 76 -24.10 4.55 8.45
N THR A 77 -24.31 5.84 8.76
CA THR A 77 -24.63 6.32 10.12
C THR A 77 -23.61 5.84 11.18
N LEU A 78 -22.32 6.02 10.89
CA LEU A 78 -21.18 5.61 11.74
C LEU A 78 -20.61 6.76 12.59
N ASP A 79 -21.40 7.83 12.74
CA ASP A 79 -21.07 9.09 13.39
C ASP A 79 -21.29 9.06 14.92
#